data_AF-A0A7J9PZN9-F1
#
_entry.id   AF-A0A7J9PZN9-F1
#
_cell.length_a   1.000
_cell.length_b   1.000
_cell.length_c   1.000
_cell.angle_alpha   90.00
_cell.angle_beta   90.00
_cell.angle_gamma   90.00
#
_symmetry.space_group_name_H-M   'P 1'
#
loop_
_entity.id
_entity.type
_entity.pdbx_description
1 polymer ?
#
loop_
_entity_poly.entity_id
_entity_poly.type
_entity_poly.pdbx_seq_one_letter_code
_entity_poly.pdbx_strand_id
1 'polypeptide(L)' 'MVSKKDKKIVLWLDYFDINNPRPVRRISKKLAVHSPKMEKLEEAAKSLGLNPVLEEVRYPRYWYKKQAGFSLTKK' A
#
# COMPACT_ATOMS: atom_id res chain seq x y z
N MET A 1 6.29 -12.99 3.14
CA MET A 1 4.85 -13.35 3.19
C MET A 1 4.41 -13.17 4.64
N VAL A 2 3.59 -12.16 4.93
CA VAL A 2 3.28 -11.80 6.34
C VAL A 2 2.23 -12.76 6.89
N SER A 3 2.59 -13.50 7.95
CA SER A 3 1.69 -14.43 8.63
C SER A 3 0.57 -13.69 9.36
N LYS A 4 -0.65 -14.21 9.25
CA LYS A 4 -1.93 -13.71 9.82
C LYS A 4 -1.92 -13.50 11.36
N LYS A 5 -0.84 -13.89 12.05
CA LYS A 5 -0.69 -13.88 13.51
C LYS A 5 -0.26 -12.52 14.07
N ASP A 6 0.40 -11.69 13.27
CA ASP A 6 0.66 -10.30 13.64
C ASP A 6 -0.48 -9.45 13.08
N LYS A 7 -0.98 -8.45 13.82
CA LYS A 7 -1.96 -7.45 13.33
C LYS A 7 -1.35 -6.51 12.26
N LYS A 8 -0.66 -7.10 11.28
CA LYS A 8 0.03 -6.45 10.18
C LYS A 8 -0.91 -6.42 8.98
N ILE A 9 -1.17 -5.21 8.49
CA ILE A 9 -1.96 -4.93 7.30
C ILE A 9 -0.98 -4.61 6.18
N VAL A 10 -0.96 -5.41 5.12
CA VAL A 10 -0.18 -5.10 3.93
C VAL A 10 -0.99 -4.19 3.01
N LEU A 11 -0.46 -3.00 2.74
CA LEU A 11 -0.98 -2.06 1.76
C LEU A 11 -0.03 -1.98 0.57
N TRP A 12 -0.62 -1.90 -0.62
CA TRP A 12 0.14 -1.71 -1.85
C TRP A 12 -0.19 -0.33 -2.40
N LEU A 13 0.79 0.36 -2.98
CA LEU A 13 0.56 1.63 -3.68
C LEU A 13 -0.53 1.49 -4.75
N ASP A 14 -0.59 0.34 -5.42
CA ASP A 14 -1.60 0.02 -6.43
C ASP A 14 -3.05 0.12 -5.96
N TYR A 15 -3.29 0.01 -4.64
CA TYR A 15 -4.63 0.14 -4.08
C TYR A 15 -5.16 1.58 -4.16
N PHE A 16 -4.26 2.56 -4.22
CA PHE A 16 -4.56 4.00 -4.22
C PHE A 16 -4.48 4.62 -5.60
N ASP A 17 -3.80 3.97 -6.57
CA ASP A 17 -3.60 4.53 -7.90
C ASP A 17 -4.91 4.56 -8.72
N ILE A 18 -5.24 5.73 -9.27
CA ILE A 18 -6.40 5.93 -10.16
C ILE A 18 -6.23 5.23 -11.51
N ASN A 19 -4.99 5.07 -11.98
CA ASN A 19 -4.68 4.42 -13.26
C ASN A 19 -4.99 2.91 -13.21
N ASN A 20 -5.05 2.34 -12.01
CA ASN A 20 -5.33 0.94 -11.84
C ASN A 20 -6.83 0.61 -11.97
N PRO A 21 -7.15 -0.54 -12.58
CA PRO A 21 -8.52 -0.98 -12.75
C PRO A 21 -9.13 -1.39 -11.39
N ARG A 22 -10.46 -1.40 -11.31
CA ARG A 22 -11.21 -1.75 -10.09
C ARG A 22 -10.79 -3.06 -9.39
N PRO A 23 -10.38 -4.13 -10.09
CA PRO A 23 -9.93 -5.35 -9.44
C PRO A 23 -8.65 -5.20 -8.61
N VAL A 24 -7.88 -4.12 -8.82
CA VAL A 24 -6.65 -3.83 -8.08
C VAL A 24 -6.84 -2.63 -7.15
N ARG A 25 -7.47 -1.57 -7.65
CA ARG A 25 -7.76 -0.37 -6.86
C ARG A 25 -8.85 -0.68 -5.84
N ARG A 26 -8.51 -0.64 -4.55
CA ARG A 26 -9.45 -0.87 -3.44
C ARG A 26 -10.30 0.35 -3.09
N ILE A 27 -9.94 1.52 -3.58
CA ILE A 27 -10.59 2.80 -3.29
C ILE A 27 -11.50 3.24 -4.44
N SER A 28 -12.46 4.14 -4.23
CA SER A 28 -13.26 4.74 -5.31
C SER A 28 -12.42 5.68 -6.19
N LYS A 29 -12.84 5.99 -7.43
CA LYS A 29 -12.04 6.90 -8.29
C LYS A 29 -11.94 8.31 -7.69
N LYS A 30 -12.97 8.75 -6.96
CA LYS A 30 -13.03 10.07 -6.32
C LYS A 30 -12.00 10.26 -5.21
N LEU A 31 -11.57 9.16 -4.59
CA LEU A 31 -10.60 9.15 -3.49
C LEU A 31 -9.24 8.57 -3.91
N ALA A 32 -9.10 8.20 -5.19
CA ALA A 32 -7.85 7.66 -5.72
C ALA A 32 -6.87 8.79 -6.02
N VAL A 33 -5.59 8.52 -5.82
CA VAL A 33 -4.50 9.48 -6.06
C VAL A 33 -3.83 9.11 -7.37
N HIS A 34 -3.42 10.12 -8.14
CA HIS A 34 -2.61 9.89 -9.34
C HIS A 34 -1.14 9.71 -8.94
N SER A 35 -0.54 8.56 -9.29
CA SER A 35 0.85 8.22 -8.98
C SER A 35 1.19 8.30 -7.47
N PRO A 36 0.67 7.36 -6.65
CA PRO A 36 0.96 7.33 -5.22
C PRO A 36 2.46 7.06 -4.97
N LYS A 37 3.10 7.95 -4.21
CA LYS A 37 4.49 7.82 -3.76
C LYS A 37 4.57 7.15 -2.39
N MET A 38 5.67 6.44 -2.13
CA MET A 38 5.92 5.80 -0.82
C MET A 38 5.99 6.83 0.31
N GLU A 39 6.66 7.96 0.07
CA GLU A 39 6.83 9.05 1.05
C GLU A 39 5.47 9.54 1.59
N LYS A 40 4.52 9.87 0.70
CA LYS A 40 3.18 10.31 1.09
C LYS A 40 2.42 9.26 1.88
N LEU A 41 2.62 7.98 1.57
CA LEU A 41 1.95 6.90 2.28
C LEU A 41 2.53 6.72 3.68
N GLU A 42 3.85 6.86 3.82
CA GLU A 42 4.54 6.84 5.11
C GLU A 42 4.16 8.02 5.99
N GLU A 43 4.12 9.24 5.44
CA GLU A 43 3.66 10.44 6.13
C GLU A 43 2.22 10.29 6.61
N ALA A 44 1.32 9.78 5.76
CA ALA A 44 -0.07 9.53 6.14
C ALA A 44 -0.17 8.47 7.25
N ALA A 45 0.63 7.40 7.18
CA ALA A 45 0.68 6.38 8.21
C ALA A 45 1.20 6.92 9.56
N LYS A 46 2.26 7.73 9.53
CA LYS A 46 2.81 8.42 10.71
C LYS A 46 1.79 9.39 11.30
N SER A 47 1.10 10.15 10.46
CA SER A 47 0.03 11.06 10.89
C SER A 47 -1.14 10.33 11.55
N LEU A 48 -1.44 9.11 11.10
CA LEU A 48 -2.44 8.23 11.71
C LEU A 48 -1.95 7.51 12.99
N GLY A 49 -0.70 7.72 13.42
CA GLY A 49 -0.11 7.06 14.59
C GLY A 49 0.13 5.56 14.39
N LEU A 50 0.19 5.09 13.14
CA LEU A 50 0.52 3.71 12.81
C LEU A 50 2.04 3.54 12.76
N ASN A 51 2.53 2.30 12.89
CA ASN A 51 3.95 1.98 12.70
C ASN A 51 4.19 1.44 11.28
N PRO A 52 4.65 2.28 10.34
CA PRO A 52 4.92 1.86 8.97
C PRO A 52 6.24 1.09 8.87
N VAL A 53 6.20 -0.09 8.27
CA VAL A 53 7.39 -0.87 7.90
C VAL A 53 7.45 -0.92 6.37
N LEU A 54 8.41 -0.18 5.83
CA LEU A 54 8.73 -0.16 4.41
C LEU A 54 9.44 -1.47 4.07
N GLU A 55 8.84 -2.30 3.22
CA GLU A 55 9.50 -3.48 2.67
C GLU A 55 9.45 -3.40 1.14
N GLU A 56 10.58 -3.54 0.47
CA GLU A 56 10.63 -3.55 -1.01
C GLU A 56 10.11 -4.87 -1.58
N VAL A 57 8.82 -5.13 -1.42
CA VAL A 57 8.12 -6.30 -1.95
C VAL A 57 7.34 -5.90 -3.18
N ARG A 58 7.24 -6.79 -4.17
CA ARG A 58 6.41 -6.55 -5.36
C ARG A 58 5.00 -7.07 -5.16
N TYR A 59 4.01 -6.37 -5.74
CA TYR A 59 2.65 -6.87 -5.76
C TYR A 59 2.59 -8.15 -6.64
N PRO A 60 2.12 -9.31 -6.14
CA PRO A 60 2.20 -10.57 -6.88
C PRO A 60 1.52 -10.54 -8.26
N ARG A 61 0.44 -9.76 -8.40
CA ARG A 61 -0.29 -9.61 -9.68
C ARG A 61 0.47 -8.77 -10.71
N TYR A 62 1.37 -7.91 -10.27
CA TYR A 62 2.23 -7.07 -11.10
C TYR A 62 3.71 -7.29 -10.75
N TRP A 63 4.13 -8.57 -10.74
CA TRP A 63 5.50 -8.97 -10.38
C TRP A 63 6.60 -8.29 -11.23
N TYR A 64 6.25 -7.85 -12.44
CA TYR A 64 7.13 -7.16 -13.38
C TYR A 64 7.23 -5.65 -13.13
N LYS A 65 6.27 -5.04 -12.42
CA LYS A 65 6.39 -3.64 -12.01
C LYS A 65 7.32 -3.56 -10.80
N LYS A 66 8.32 -2.67 -10.88
CA LYS A 66 9.09 -2.25 -9.71
C LYS A 66 8.18 -1.37 -8.85
N GLN A 67 7.50 -1.99 -7.89
CA GLN A 67 6.76 -1.28 -6.84
C GLN A 67 7.25 -1.79 -5.49
N ALA A 68 7.34 -0.87 -4.53
CA ALA A 68 7.60 -1.18 -3.14
C ALA A 68 6.25 -1.44 -2.44
N GLY A 69 6.16 -2.59 -1.79
CA GLY A 69 5.07 -2.94 -0.90
C GLY A 69 5.19 -2.16 0.41
N PHE A 70 4.10 -2.07 1.14
CA PHE A 70 4.12 -1.42 2.44
C PHE A 70 3.39 -2.30 3.45
N SER A 71 4.04 -2.59 4.58
CA SER A 71 3.39 -3.30 5.66
C SER A 71 3.17 -2.35 6.83
N LEU A 72 1.91 -2.16 7.19
CA LEU A 72 1.51 -1.42 8.38
C LEU A 72 1.35 -2.41 9.52
N THR A 73 1.85 -2.07 10.71
CA THR A 73 1.43 -2.78 11.94
C THR A 73 0.40 -1.92 12.67
N LYS A 74 -0.79 -2.48 12.92
CA LYS A 74 -1.80 -1.86 13.79
C LYS A 74 -1.53 -2.34 15.21
N LYS A 75 -1.27 -1.41 16.15
CA LYS A 75 -1.12 -1.70 17.58
C LYS A 75 -2.47 -2.13 18.17
#